data_AF-A0A5B8Z261-F1
#
_entry.id   AF-A0A5B8Z261-F1
#
_cell.length_a   1.000
_cell.length_b   1.000
_cell.length_c   1.000
_cell.angle_alpha   90.00
_cell.angle_beta   90.00
_cell.angle_gamma   90.00
#
_symmetry.space_group_name_H-M   'P 1'
#
loop_
_entity.id
_entity.type
_entity.pdbx_description
1 polymer ?
#
loop_
_entity_poly.entity_id
_entity_poly.type
_entity_poly.pdbx_seq_one_letter_code
_entity_poly.pdbx_strand_id
1 'polypeptide(L)'
;EKENAFKGPEKGGNRLFYLALPPSVFASVCESIHKGAMPQEVGGWARVIIEKPFGRDTKSSAELSRALEPFFDESQLYRIDHYLGKEMVQNIITTRFANRIFSAVWNSNNIACVQITFKETIGTEGRGGYFDGIGIIRDVMQNHLTQILALLAMEKPRSLDAECIRDEKVSVLKCIEPITKENCVLG
;
A
#
# COMPACT_ATOMS: atom_id res chain seq x y z
N GLU A 1 -8.51 -21.17 -34.28
CA GLU A 1 -7.51 -20.75 -35.30
C GLU A 1 -6.73 -19.46 -35.00
N LYS A 2 -7.06 -18.64 -33.98
CA LYS A 2 -6.29 -17.41 -33.66
C LYS A 2 -5.37 -17.50 -32.42
N GLU A 3 -5.29 -18.65 -31.76
CA GLU A 3 -4.42 -18.85 -30.59
C GLU A 3 -2.94 -19.03 -30.98
N ASN A 4 -2.67 -19.51 -32.20
CA ASN A 4 -1.32 -19.76 -32.72
C ASN A 4 -0.66 -18.53 -33.38
N ALA A 5 -1.28 -17.35 -33.33
CA ALA A 5 -0.77 -16.14 -33.99
C ALA A 5 0.12 -15.26 -33.09
N PHE A 6 0.14 -15.49 -31.77
CA PHE A 6 1.03 -14.76 -30.88
C PHE A 6 2.44 -15.37 -30.92
N LYS A 7 3.21 -15.01 -31.94
CA LYS A 7 4.67 -15.07 -31.85
C LYS A 7 5.06 -13.97 -30.86
N GLY A 8 5.27 -14.36 -29.60
CA GLY A 8 5.60 -13.42 -28.53
C GLY A 8 6.77 -12.49 -28.89
N PRO A 9 6.96 -11.39 -28.15
CA PRO A 9 8.01 -10.43 -28.46
C PRO A 9 9.36 -11.13 -28.59
N GLU A 10 10.15 -10.67 -29.58
CA GLU A 10 11.58 -10.96 -29.71
C GLU A 10 12.27 -10.85 -28.34
N LYS A 11 13.33 -11.65 -28.12
CA LYS A 11 14.04 -11.79 -26.84
C LYS A 11 14.08 -10.48 -26.03
N GLY A 12 13.41 -10.48 -24.87
CA GLY A 12 13.29 -9.34 -23.97
C GLY A 12 11.83 -8.90 -23.76
N GLY A 13 11.62 -7.98 -22.81
CA GLY A 13 10.31 -7.38 -22.56
C GLY A 13 9.94 -7.28 -21.09
N ASN A 14 9.43 -6.10 -20.71
CA ASN A 14 8.94 -5.83 -19.37
C ASN A 14 7.57 -6.46 -19.15
N ARG A 15 7.36 -7.08 -17.99
CA ARG A 15 6.11 -7.77 -17.62
C ARG A 15 5.55 -7.18 -16.33
N LEU A 16 4.30 -6.73 -16.38
CA LEU A 16 3.56 -6.25 -15.23
C LEU A 16 2.37 -7.20 -14.98
N PHE A 17 2.35 -7.84 -13.82
CA PHE A 17 1.29 -8.74 -13.41
C PHE A 17 0.37 -8.04 -12.42
N TYR A 18 -0.90 -7.85 -12.77
CA TYR A 18 -1.90 -7.30 -11.87
C TYR A 18 -2.73 -8.43 -11.25
N LEU A 19 -2.59 -8.66 -9.95
CA LEU A 19 -3.27 -9.74 -9.25
C LEU A 19 -4.62 -9.23 -8.71
N ALA A 20 -5.60 -9.12 -9.61
CA ALA A 20 -7.01 -8.87 -9.27
C ALA A 20 -7.68 -10.17 -8.80
N LEU A 21 -7.11 -10.81 -7.79
CA LEU A 21 -7.46 -12.15 -7.31
C LEU A 21 -7.74 -12.15 -5.80
N PRO A 22 -8.45 -13.15 -5.27
CA PRO A 22 -8.56 -13.34 -3.82
C PRO A 22 -7.20 -13.54 -3.15
N PRO A 23 -7.01 -13.10 -1.90
CA PRO A 23 -5.73 -13.19 -1.20
C PRO A 23 -5.25 -14.63 -0.95
N SER A 24 -6.17 -15.60 -0.92
CA SER A 24 -5.86 -17.01 -0.70
C SER A 24 -5.00 -17.64 -1.80
N VAL A 25 -4.95 -17.03 -3.00
CA VAL A 25 -4.20 -17.55 -4.14
C VAL A 25 -2.95 -16.73 -4.48
N PHE A 26 -2.63 -15.68 -3.72
CA PHE A 26 -1.48 -14.82 -4.04
C PHE A 26 -0.15 -15.57 -4.06
N ALA A 27 0.12 -16.41 -3.06
CA ALA A 27 1.38 -17.15 -2.99
C ALA A 27 1.53 -18.14 -4.16
N SER A 28 0.49 -18.93 -4.46
CA SER A 28 0.53 -19.92 -5.54
C SER A 28 0.62 -19.29 -6.93
N VAL A 29 -0.04 -18.15 -7.14
CA VAL A 29 0.06 -17.40 -8.39
C VAL A 29 1.45 -16.78 -8.53
N CYS A 30 2.01 -16.19 -7.47
CA CYS A 30 3.37 -15.64 -7.48
C CYS A 30 4.42 -16.72 -7.77
N GLU A 31 4.30 -17.90 -7.15
CA GLU A 31 5.15 -19.05 -7.43
C GLU A 31 5.05 -19.48 -8.91
N SER A 32 3.84 -19.54 -9.45
CA SER A 32 3.60 -19.93 -10.85
C SER A 32 4.17 -18.90 -11.84
N ILE A 33 4.01 -17.60 -11.55
CA ILE A 33 4.60 -16.52 -12.34
C ILE A 33 6.12 -16.63 -12.32
N HIS A 34 6.71 -16.81 -11.13
CA HIS A 34 8.16 -16.93 -10.97
C HIS A 34 8.73 -18.10 -11.79
N LYS A 35 8.06 -19.26 -11.76
CA LYS A 35 8.52 -20.47 -12.47
C LYS A 35 8.33 -20.41 -13.99
N GLY A 36 7.24 -19.82 -14.47
CA GLY A 36 6.81 -19.99 -15.87
C GLY A 36 6.69 -18.70 -16.68
N ALA A 37 6.65 -17.54 -16.04
CA ALA A 37 6.31 -16.27 -16.68
C ALA A 37 7.30 -15.14 -16.38
N MET A 38 8.48 -15.42 -15.82
CA MET A 38 9.56 -14.43 -15.71
C MET A 38 10.14 -14.08 -17.09
N PRO A 39 10.53 -12.81 -17.32
CA PRO A 39 11.29 -12.44 -18.51
C PRO A 39 12.65 -13.14 -18.52
N GLN A 40 13.25 -13.29 -19.70
CA GLN A 40 14.62 -13.79 -19.80
C GLN A 40 15.60 -12.79 -19.18
N GLU A 41 16.70 -13.28 -18.60
CA GLU A 41 17.67 -12.50 -17.80
C GLU A 41 18.23 -11.25 -18.52
N VAL A 42 18.24 -11.26 -19.86
CA VAL A 42 18.71 -10.14 -20.67
C VAL A 42 17.50 -9.39 -21.24
N GLY A 43 17.16 -8.24 -20.62
CA GLY A 43 16.34 -7.21 -21.26
C GLY A 43 14.88 -7.05 -20.80
N GLY A 44 14.53 -7.39 -19.55
CA GLY A 44 13.20 -7.08 -19.03
C GLY A 44 13.08 -7.14 -17.50
N TRP A 45 12.20 -6.31 -16.93
CA TRP A 45 11.78 -6.44 -15.53
C TRP A 45 10.45 -7.18 -15.40
N ALA A 46 10.25 -7.85 -14.26
CA ALA A 46 8.95 -8.32 -13.81
C ALA A 46 8.53 -7.52 -12.58
N ARG A 47 7.28 -7.05 -12.55
CA ARG A 47 6.67 -6.39 -11.39
C ARG A 47 5.29 -6.97 -11.16
N VAL A 48 4.90 -7.06 -9.89
CA VAL A 48 3.64 -7.65 -9.45
C VAL A 48 2.87 -6.62 -8.63
N ILE A 49 1.65 -6.30 -9.08
CA ILE A 49 0.72 -5.45 -8.38
C ILE A 49 -0.22 -6.33 -7.56
N ILE A 50 -0.34 -6.08 -6.26
CA ILE A 50 -1.15 -6.85 -5.32
C ILE A 50 -2.13 -5.93 -4.60
N GLU A 51 -3.38 -6.34 -4.50
CA GLU A 51 -4.46 -5.61 -3.83
C GLU A 51 -4.70 -6.07 -2.39
N LYS A 52 -5.32 -5.20 -1.58
CA LYS A 52 -5.78 -5.55 -0.23
C LYS A 52 -6.82 -6.69 -0.29
N PRO A 53 -6.90 -7.57 0.74
CA PRO A 53 -6.26 -7.48 2.05
C PRO A 53 -4.87 -8.14 2.13
N PHE A 54 -3.92 -7.47 2.81
CA PHE A 54 -2.57 -7.96 3.06
C PHE A 54 -2.45 -8.69 4.40
N GLY A 55 -3.30 -9.71 4.62
CA GLY A 55 -3.51 -10.33 5.93
C GLY A 55 -4.60 -9.65 6.74
N ARG A 56 -4.81 -10.10 7.99
CA ARG A 56 -5.86 -9.60 8.91
C ARG A 56 -5.31 -9.03 10.22
N ASP A 57 -4.04 -9.29 10.48
CA ASP A 57 -3.27 -8.88 11.65
C ASP A 57 -1.76 -8.95 11.32
N THR A 58 -0.93 -8.56 12.28
CA THR A 58 0.53 -8.55 12.14
C THR A 58 1.09 -9.91 11.75
N LYS A 59 0.56 -11.00 12.34
CA LYS A 59 1.08 -12.36 12.12
C LYS A 59 0.79 -12.83 10.70
N SER A 60 -0.47 -12.77 10.29
CA SER A 60 -0.92 -13.19 8.95
C SER A 60 -0.35 -12.31 7.83
N SER A 61 -0.15 -11.01 8.08
CA SER A 61 0.51 -10.11 7.12
C SER A 61 2.00 -10.45 6.94
N ALA A 62 2.69 -10.78 8.04
CA ALA A 62 4.07 -11.23 8.00
C ALA A 62 4.21 -12.60 7.32
N GLU A 63 3.26 -13.51 7.52
CA GLU A 63 3.21 -14.81 6.81
C GLU A 63 3.01 -14.61 5.30
N LEU A 64 2.12 -13.72 4.89
CA LEU A 64 1.95 -13.37 3.47
C LEU A 64 3.25 -12.80 2.89
N SER A 65 3.91 -11.89 3.59
CA SER A 65 5.17 -11.28 3.13
C SER A 65 6.27 -12.35 2.96
N ARG A 66 6.46 -13.20 3.98
CA ARG A 66 7.40 -14.33 3.93
C ARG A 66 7.09 -15.33 2.82
N ALA A 67 5.82 -15.51 2.46
CA ALA A 67 5.43 -16.40 1.37
C ALA A 67 5.76 -15.82 -0.02
N LEU A 68 5.91 -14.50 -0.16
CA LEU A 68 6.21 -13.82 -1.42
C LEU A 68 7.72 -13.57 -1.61
N GLU A 69 8.46 -13.39 -0.51
CA GLU A 69 9.91 -13.16 -0.48
C GLU A 69 10.75 -14.10 -1.36
N PRO A 70 10.47 -15.43 -1.45
CA PRO A 70 11.26 -16.33 -2.29
C PRO A 70 11.10 -16.10 -3.80
N PHE A 71 10.06 -15.37 -4.23
CA PHE A 71 9.66 -15.26 -5.63
C PHE A 71 9.92 -13.88 -6.23
N PHE A 72 9.89 -12.82 -5.40
CA PHE A 72 10.03 -11.45 -5.86
C PHE A 72 10.80 -10.62 -4.85
N ASP A 73 11.73 -9.82 -5.35
CA ASP A 73 12.35 -8.77 -4.53
C ASP A 73 11.31 -7.70 -4.16
N GLU A 74 11.52 -7.01 -3.05
CA GLU A 74 10.62 -5.94 -2.59
C GLU A 74 10.47 -4.81 -3.63
N SER A 75 11.49 -4.58 -4.47
CA SER A 75 11.44 -3.60 -5.58
C SER A 75 10.52 -4.02 -6.73
N GLN A 76 10.12 -5.29 -6.78
CA GLN A 76 9.21 -5.85 -7.78
C GLN A 76 7.77 -5.92 -7.28
N LEU A 77 7.54 -5.75 -5.98
CA LEU A 77 6.24 -5.87 -5.34
C LEU A 77 5.57 -4.50 -5.14
N TYR A 78 4.45 -4.29 -5.81
CA TYR A 78 3.66 -3.07 -5.76
C TYR A 78 2.34 -3.34 -5.02
N ARG A 79 2.36 -3.13 -3.70
CA ARG A 79 1.17 -3.29 -2.84
C ARG A 79 0.30 -2.04 -2.95
N ILE A 80 -0.93 -2.21 -3.42
CA ILE A 80 -1.83 -1.08 -3.68
C ILE A 80 -2.51 -0.62 -2.41
N ASP A 81 -2.34 0.68 -2.15
CA ASP A 81 -3.31 1.49 -1.44
C ASP A 81 -3.75 2.61 -2.38
N HIS A 82 -4.97 2.50 -2.91
CA HIS A 82 -5.46 3.41 -3.94
C HIS A 82 -5.62 4.87 -3.44
N TYR A 83 -5.63 5.12 -2.12
CA TYR A 83 -5.64 6.49 -1.61
C TYR A 83 -4.36 7.24 -1.93
N LEU A 84 -3.22 6.54 -2.02
CA LEU A 84 -1.94 7.14 -2.41
C LEU A 84 -1.93 7.61 -3.89
N GLY A 85 -2.88 7.14 -4.70
CA GLY A 85 -3.10 7.60 -6.07
C GLY A 85 -4.01 8.83 -6.19
N LYS A 86 -4.60 9.31 -5.08
CA LYS A 86 -5.48 10.49 -5.12
C LYS A 86 -4.64 11.77 -5.14
N GLU A 87 -4.96 12.68 -6.05
CA GLU A 87 -4.27 13.95 -6.28
C GLU A 87 -3.98 14.71 -4.97
N MET A 88 -5.01 14.91 -4.14
CA MET A 88 -4.87 15.67 -2.89
C MET A 88 -4.01 14.97 -1.84
N VAL A 89 -3.92 13.63 -1.88
CA VAL A 89 -3.04 12.87 -0.99
C VAL A 89 -1.59 13.01 -1.45
N GLN A 90 -1.33 12.97 -2.75
CA GLN A 90 0.00 13.20 -3.32
C GLN A 90 0.50 14.62 -3.03
N ASN A 91 -0.40 15.61 -3.04
CA ASN A 91 -0.06 17.00 -2.78
C ASN A 91 0.34 17.31 -1.31
N ILE A 92 0.15 16.38 -0.36
CA ILE A 92 0.53 16.58 1.05
C ILE A 92 2.04 16.87 1.18
N ILE A 93 2.89 16.10 0.49
CA ILE A 93 4.35 16.24 0.55
C ILE A 93 4.76 17.63 0.04
N THR A 94 4.25 18.02 -1.13
CA THR A 94 4.52 19.34 -1.73
C THR A 94 4.04 20.47 -0.82
N THR A 95 2.82 20.35 -0.29
CA THR A 95 2.24 21.35 0.62
C THR A 95 3.12 21.55 1.86
N ARG A 96 3.57 20.47 2.50
CA ARG A 96 4.36 20.54 3.74
C ARG A 96 5.79 21.03 3.51
N PHE A 97 6.48 20.50 2.49
CA PHE A 97 7.94 20.64 2.39
C PHE A 97 8.42 21.63 1.33
N ALA A 98 7.59 22.01 0.36
CA ALA A 98 7.94 23.03 -0.63
C ALA A 98 7.59 24.46 -0.17
N ASN A 99 6.80 24.60 0.90
CA ASN A 99 6.31 25.89 1.37
C ASN A 99 6.89 26.24 2.75
N ARG A 100 7.62 27.36 2.83
CA ARG A 100 8.24 27.82 4.10
C ARG A 100 7.20 28.05 5.20
N ILE A 101 6.04 28.61 4.85
CA ILE A 101 4.97 28.95 5.80
C ILE A 101 4.49 27.67 6.49
N PHE A 102 4.10 26.65 5.73
CA PHE A 102 3.64 25.38 6.30
C PHE A 102 4.76 24.65 7.04
N SER A 103 5.97 24.58 6.46
CA SER A 103 7.10 23.92 7.12
C SER A 103 7.45 24.50 8.49
N ALA A 104 7.25 25.80 8.72
CA ALA A 104 7.56 26.46 10.00
C ALA A 104 6.53 26.16 11.09
N VAL A 105 5.26 25.99 10.72
CA VAL A 105 4.14 25.80 11.66
C VAL A 105 3.73 24.34 11.84
N TRP A 106 4.32 23.41 11.09
CA TRP A 106 3.93 22.00 11.13
C TRP A 106 4.55 21.23 12.31
N ASN A 107 4.22 21.64 13.54
CA ASN A 107 4.71 21.04 14.79
C ASN A 107 3.77 21.32 15.97
N SER A 108 4.02 20.66 17.10
CA SER A 108 3.20 20.75 18.32
C SER A 108 3.15 22.13 18.97
N ASN A 109 4.08 23.04 18.65
CA ASN A 109 4.02 24.41 19.17
C ASN A 109 2.90 25.24 18.51
N ASN A 110 2.39 24.78 17.36
CA ASN A 110 1.41 25.51 16.55
C ASN A 110 0.15 24.69 16.25
N ILE A 111 0.24 23.36 16.24
CA ILE A 111 -0.87 22.45 15.93
C ILE A 111 -1.41 21.84 17.21
N ALA A 112 -2.68 22.13 17.52
CA ALA A 112 -3.38 21.56 18.66
C ALA A 112 -3.91 20.14 18.39
N CYS A 113 -4.40 19.87 17.17
CA CYS A 113 -5.00 18.60 16.80
C CYS A 113 -4.95 18.38 15.29
N VAL A 114 -4.74 17.13 14.86
CA VAL A 114 -4.88 16.69 13.47
C VAL A 114 -6.04 15.69 13.41
N GLN A 115 -7.03 15.99 12.56
CA GLN A 115 -8.19 15.13 12.37
C GLN A 115 -8.23 14.59 10.94
N ILE A 116 -8.26 13.27 10.80
CA ILE A 116 -8.43 12.58 9.51
C ILE A 116 -9.81 11.94 9.52
N THR A 117 -10.65 12.28 8.53
CA THR A 117 -12.04 11.83 8.48
C THR A 117 -12.31 11.09 7.19
N PHE A 118 -12.92 9.91 7.32
CA PHE A 118 -13.51 9.17 6.21
C PHE A 118 -14.99 8.96 6.51
N LYS A 119 -15.83 9.27 5.54
CA LYS A 119 -17.29 9.15 5.62
C LYS A 119 -17.79 8.62 4.29
N GLU A 120 -18.74 7.70 4.38
CA GLU A 120 -19.50 7.22 3.24
C GLU A 120 -20.99 7.42 3.52
N THR A 121 -21.74 7.76 2.48
CA THR A 121 -23.21 7.86 2.55
C THR A 121 -23.89 6.52 2.30
N ILE A 122 -23.12 5.50 1.92
CA ILE A 122 -23.58 4.16 1.61
C ILE A 122 -23.35 3.23 2.81
N GLY A 123 -24.24 2.24 2.97
CA GLY A 123 -24.06 1.17 3.95
C GLY A 123 -23.22 0.03 3.36
N THR A 124 -23.37 -1.19 3.88
CA THR A 124 -22.64 -2.35 3.35
C THR A 124 -23.21 -2.90 2.02
N GLU A 125 -24.31 -2.34 1.50
CA GLU A 125 -24.88 -2.59 0.15
C GLU A 125 -24.76 -4.04 -0.36
N GLY A 126 -25.28 -5.01 0.39
CA GLY A 126 -25.26 -6.44 0.01
C GLY A 126 -23.92 -7.16 0.20
N ARG A 127 -22.86 -6.45 0.60
CA ARG A 127 -21.54 -6.99 0.98
C ARG A 127 -21.37 -7.20 2.49
N GLY A 128 -22.46 -7.14 3.25
CA GLY A 128 -22.44 -7.25 4.72
C GLY A 128 -21.69 -8.48 5.22
N GLY A 129 -21.87 -9.65 4.58
CA GLY A 129 -21.17 -10.88 4.96
C GLY A 129 -19.65 -10.84 4.73
N TYR A 130 -19.18 -10.08 3.74
CA TYR A 130 -17.73 -9.84 3.55
C TYR A 130 -17.21 -8.82 4.56
N PHE A 131 -17.95 -7.73 4.77
CA PHE A 131 -17.58 -6.66 5.69
C PHE A 131 -17.53 -7.14 7.15
N ASP A 132 -18.44 -8.01 7.58
CA ASP A 132 -18.50 -8.55 8.94
C ASP A 132 -17.18 -9.25 9.36
N GLY A 133 -16.56 -9.99 8.45
CA GLY A 133 -15.26 -10.64 8.69
C GLY A 133 -14.05 -9.69 8.70
N ILE A 134 -14.22 -8.42 8.35
CA ILE A 134 -13.14 -7.44 8.16
C ILE A 134 -13.28 -6.29 9.16
N GLY A 135 -14.44 -5.62 9.17
CA GLY A 135 -14.74 -4.44 9.96
C GLY A 135 -14.05 -3.16 9.47
N ILE A 136 -14.55 -2.01 9.92
CA ILE A 136 -14.09 -0.69 9.44
C ILE A 136 -12.61 -0.42 9.69
N ILE A 137 -12.05 -0.96 10.79
CA ILE A 137 -10.64 -0.77 11.13
C ILE A 137 -9.74 -1.40 10.05
N ARG A 138 -10.00 -2.64 9.65
CA ARG A 138 -9.19 -3.32 8.63
C ARG A 138 -9.51 -2.83 7.24
N ASP A 139 -10.75 -2.46 6.98
CA ASP A 139 -11.15 -2.05 5.64
C ASP A 139 -10.56 -0.69 5.25
N VAL A 140 -10.56 0.29 6.17
CA VAL A 140 -10.21 1.68 5.84
C VAL A 140 -9.15 2.29 6.77
N MET A 141 -9.24 2.06 8.08
CA MET A 141 -8.37 2.77 9.04
C MET A 141 -6.92 2.29 8.96
N GLN A 142 -6.69 0.98 8.96
CA GLN A 142 -5.37 0.34 8.97
C GLN A 142 -4.57 0.63 7.69
N ASN A 143 -5.25 0.88 6.56
CA ASN A 143 -4.63 1.20 5.28
C ASN A 143 -4.73 2.70 4.97
N HIS A 144 -5.83 3.17 4.39
CA HIS A 144 -6.00 4.49 3.80
C HIS A 144 -5.70 5.62 4.79
N LEU A 145 -6.28 5.57 6.00
CA LEU A 145 -6.10 6.64 6.98
C LEU A 145 -4.71 6.61 7.60
N THR A 146 -4.15 5.42 7.84
CA THR A 146 -2.78 5.26 8.35
C THR A 146 -1.75 5.74 7.33
N GLN A 147 -1.99 5.53 6.03
CA GLN A 147 -1.15 6.06 4.96
C GLN A 147 -1.18 7.59 4.88
N ILE A 148 -2.36 8.20 5.00
CA ILE A 148 -2.49 9.66 5.08
C ILE A 148 -1.81 10.19 6.35
N LEU A 149 -2.01 9.53 7.50
CA LEU A 149 -1.34 9.88 8.76
C LEU A 149 0.18 9.89 8.60
N ALA A 150 0.75 8.83 7.99
CA ALA A 150 2.19 8.76 7.75
C ALA A 150 2.69 9.94 6.90
N LEU A 151 1.97 10.34 5.85
CA LEU A 151 2.32 11.50 5.03
C LEU A 151 2.20 12.84 5.77
N LEU A 152 1.21 12.96 6.67
CA LEU A 152 1.01 14.16 7.49
C LEU A 152 2.03 14.27 8.61
N ALA A 153 2.49 13.16 9.17
CA ALA A 153 3.32 13.14 10.38
C ALA A 153 4.81 12.89 10.12
N MET A 154 5.20 12.33 8.96
CA MET A 154 6.60 12.07 8.62
C MET A 154 7.46 13.33 8.67
N GLU A 155 8.74 13.16 8.99
CA GLU A 155 9.74 14.23 8.85
C GLU A 155 10.02 14.56 7.38
N LYS A 156 10.74 15.67 7.16
CA LYS A 156 11.17 16.02 5.81
C LYS A 156 12.17 14.98 5.30
N PRO A 157 11.89 14.28 4.19
CA PRO A 157 12.78 13.25 3.69
C PRO A 157 14.06 13.86 3.13
N ARG A 158 15.15 13.09 3.16
CA ARG A 158 16.47 13.49 2.65
C ARG A 158 16.45 13.86 1.16
N SER A 159 15.64 13.14 0.38
CA SER A 159 15.38 13.40 -1.03
C SER A 159 13.93 13.02 -1.38
N LEU A 160 13.52 13.27 -2.62
CA LEU A 160 12.22 12.83 -3.15
C LEU A 160 12.27 11.40 -3.73
N ASP A 161 13.36 10.66 -3.51
CA ASP A 161 13.44 9.26 -3.94
C ASP A 161 12.45 8.40 -3.15
N ALA A 162 11.89 7.39 -3.81
CA ALA A 162 10.83 6.57 -3.23
C ALA A 162 11.23 5.96 -1.87
N GLU A 163 12.45 5.44 -1.75
CA GLU A 163 12.95 4.85 -0.50
C GLU A 163 13.13 5.89 0.60
N CYS A 164 13.64 7.10 0.30
CA CYS A 164 13.77 8.15 1.31
C CYS A 164 12.40 8.58 1.87
N ILE A 165 11.36 8.61 1.03
CA ILE A 165 9.99 8.91 1.47
C ILE A 165 9.45 7.74 2.31
N ARG A 166 9.67 6.49 1.88
CA ARG A 166 9.25 5.29 2.62
C ARG A 166 9.90 5.21 4.00
N ASP A 167 11.19 5.52 4.10
CA ASP A 167 11.95 5.50 5.35
C ASP A 167 11.31 6.45 6.39
N GLU A 168 11.00 7.69 6.01
CA GLU A 168 10.38 8.64 6.93
C GLU A 168 8.94 8.26 7.33
N LYS A 169 8.18 7.68 6.38
CA LYS A 169 6.86 7.11 6.70
C LYS A 169 6.96 5.97 7.72
N VAL A 170 7.92 5.07 7.56
CA VAL A 170 8.14 3.96 8.51
C VAL A 170 8.66 4.48 9.85
N SER A 171 9.56 5.47 9.81
CA SER A 171 10.12 6.13 11.00
C SER A 171 9.01 6.66 11.90
N VAL A 172 8.06 7.43 11.34
CA VAL A 172 6.96 7.99 12.14
C VAL A 172 6.00 6.91 12.64
N LEU A 173 5.69 5.90 11.83
CA LEU A 173 4.79 4.82 12.22
C LEU A 173 5.34 4.00 13.40
N LYS A 174 6.67 3.85 13.51
CA LYS A 174 7.32 3.19 14.65
C LYS A 174 7.22 3.98 15.96
N CYS A 175 6.95 5.28 15.88
CA CYS A 175 6.77 6.15 17.05
C CYS A 175 5.32 6.19 17.54
N ILE A 176 4.38 5.57 16.82
CA ILE A 176 2.97 5.56 17.20
C ILE A 176 2.75 4.46 18.25
N GLU A 177 2.22 4.85 19.40
CA GLU A 177 1.82 3.91 20.43
C GLU A 177 0.62 3.06 19.97
N PRO A 178 0.56 1.76 20.32
CA PRO A 178 -0.58 0.92 20.00
C PRO A 178 -1.88 1.50 20.56
N ILE A 179 -2.94 1.51 19.73
CA ILE A 179 -4.26 2.00 20.12
C ILE A 179 -4.83 1.13 21.24
N THR A 180 -5.26 1.76 22.32
CA THR A 180 -5.96 1.12 23.44
C THR A 180 -7.47 1.35 23.34
N LYS A 181 -8.25 0.56 24.10
CA LYS A 181 -9.73 0.64 24.07
C LYS A 181 -10.24 1.98 24.61
N GLU A 182 -9.52 2.59 25.53
CA GLU A 182 -9.87 3.87 26.16
C GLU A 182 -9.82 5.04 25.15
N ASN A 183 -8.97 4.90 24.13
CA ASN A 183 -8.79 5.88 23.06
C ASN A 183 -9.61 5.54 21.79
N CYS A 184 -10.60 4.65 21.90
CA CYS A 184 -11.38 4.17 20.77
C CYS A 184 -12.87 4.13 21.09
N VAL A 185 -13.69 4.55 20.12
CA VAL A 185 -15.15 4.38 20.14
C VAL A 185 -15.52 3.62 18.87
N LEU A 186 -16.27 2.52 19.04
CA LEU A 186 -16.79 1.70 17.95
C LEU A 186 -18.33 1.80 17.95
N GLY A 187 -18.92 1.87 16.76
CA GLY A 187 -20.35 1.97 16.53
C GLY A 187 -20.76 1.35 15.21
#